data_AF-A0A1G0X0Z9-F1
#
_entry.id   AF-A0A1G0X0Z9-F1
#
_cell.length_a   1.000
_cell.length_b   1.000
_cell.length_c   1.000
_cell.angle_alpha   90.00
_cell.angle_beta   90.00
_cell.angle_gamma   90.00
#
_symmetry.space_group_name_H-M   'P 1'
#
loop_
_entity.id
_entity.type
_entity.pdbx_description
1 polymer ?
#
loop_
_entity_poly.entity_id
_entity_poly.type
_entity_poly.pdbx_seq_one_letter_code
_entity_poly.pdbx_strand_id
1 'polypeptide(L)' 'MGLVGNSPMSLLLILAIVLLVFGPGKLKHLGRDLGEALKQFRGAIKEEPKEEHEDK' A
#
# COMPACT_ATOMS: atom_id res chain seq x y z
N MET A 1 8.41 -33.85 -0.25
CA MET A 1 9.13 -32.83 0.54
C MET A 1 9.11 -31.54 -0.25
N GLY A 2 8.32 -30.56 0.18
CA GLY A 2 8.24 -29.26 -0.50
C GLY A 2 6.83 -28.71 -0.47
N LEU A 3 6.50 -27.93 0.56
CA LEU A 3 5.40 -26.95 0.56
C LEU A 3 5.62 -25.84 1.61
N VAL A 4 6.86 -25.60 2.07
CA VAL A 4 7.16 -24.49 3.02
C VAL A 4 7.65 -23.22 2.29
N GLY A 5 7.96 -23.32 0.99
CA GLY A 5 8.72 -22.28 0.28
C GLY A 5 7.94 -21.08 -0.27
N ASN A 6 6.63 -21.16 -0.47
CA ASN A 6 5.89 -20.07 -1.14
C ASN A 6 4.48 -19.82 -0.58
N SER A 7 4.23 -20.25 0.66
CA SER A 7 2.95 -20.00 1.29
C SER A 7 2.87 -18.53 1.74
N PRO A 8 1.79 -17.78 1.42
CA PRO A 8 1.57 -16.43 1.95
C PRO A 8 1.64 -16.34 3.49
N MET A 9 1.64 -17.49 4.17
CA MET A 9 1.93 -17.59 5.60
C MET A 9 3.32 -17.07 6.01
N SER A 10 4.35 -17.15 5.16
CA SER A 10 5.68 -16.62 5.50
C SER A 10 5.66 -15.10 5.64
N LEU A 11 4.99 -14.41 4.72
CA LEU A 11 4.76 -12.96 4.77
C LEU A 11 3.94 -12.58 6.00
N LEU A 12 2.94 -13.39 6.35
CA LEU A 12 2.11 -13.19 7.55
C LEU A 12 2.92 -13.31 8.85
N LEU A 13 3.84 -14.26 8.93
CA LEU A 13 4.73 -14.43 10.08
C LEU A 13 5.69 -13.24 10.22
N ILE A 14 6.29 -12.80 9.12
CA ILE A 14 7.16 -11.61 9.10
C ILE A 14 6.36 -10.36 9.52
N LEU A 15 5.16 -10.18 8.98
CA LEU A 15 4.27 -9.09 9.33
C LEU A 15 3.93 -9.11 10.84
N ALA A 16 3.67 -10.29 11.41
CA ALA A 16 3.40 -10.43 12.83
C ALA A 16 4.60 -10.00 13.70
N ILE A 17 5.83 -10.36 13.30
CA ILE A 17 7.06 -9.92 14.00
C ILE A 17 7.21 -8.41 13.90
N VAL A 18 7.03 -7.83 12.72
CA VAL A 18 7.09 -6.37 12.52
C VAL A 18 6.03 -5.66 13.37
N LEU A 19 4.81 -6.20 13.44
CA LEU A 19 3.73 -5.68 14.29
C LEU A 19 4.06 -5.75 15.78
N LEU A 20 4.78 -6.79 16.24
CA LEU A 20 5.22 -6.90 17.63
C LEU A 20 6.31 -5.87 17.97
N VAL A 21 7.27 -5.64 17.07
CA VAL A 21 8.39 -4.70 17.29
C VAL A 21 7.91 -3.25 17.22
N PHE A 22 7.14 -2.89 16.19
CA PHE A 22 6.70 -1.52 15.95
C PHE A 22 5.37 -1.18 16.62
N GLY A 23 4.57 -2.20 16.96
CA GLY A 23 3.20 -2.05 17.43
C GLY A 23 2.23 -1.77 16.27
N PRO A 24 0.96 -2.22 16.37
CA PRO A 24 -0.05 -1.95 15.36
C PRO A 24 -0.43 -0.46 15.25
N GLY A 25 -0.22 0.32 16.31
CA GLY A 25 -0.52 1.75 16.33
C GLY A 25 0.38 2.57 15.39
N LYS A 26 1.70 2.31 15.41
CA LYS A 26 2.65 3.02 14.53
C LYS A 26 2.40 2.71 13.06
N LEU A 27 2.15 1.44 12.73
CA LEU A 27 1.83 1.01 11.37
C LEU A 27 0.53 1.63 10.84
N LYS A 28 -0.50 1.79 11.70
CA LYS A 28 -1.74 2.49 11.33
C LYS A 28 -1.52 3.97 11.06
N HIS A 29 -0.75 4.66 11.90
CA HIS A 29 -0.45 6.08 11.71
C HIS A 29 0.35 6.29 10.42
N LEU A 30 1.43 5.54 10.24
CA LEU A 30 2.26 5.61 9.03
C LEU A 30 1.47 5.26 7.77
N GLY A 31 0.63 4.23 7.83
CA GLY A 31 -0.22 3.82 6.71
C GLY A 31 -1.28 4.86 6.33
N ARG A 32 -1.82 5.60 7.31
CA ARG A 32 -2.76 6.69 7.07
C ARG A 32 -2.10 7.85 6.32
N ASP A 33 -0.93 8.26 6.79
CA ASP A 33 -0.17 9.38 6.21
C ASP A 33 0.32 9.04 4.79
N LEU A 34 0.88 7.84 4.61
CA LEU A 34 1.28 7.34 3.30
C LEU A 34 0.08 7.15 2.36
N GLY A 35 -1.06 6.67 2.88
CA GLY A 35 -2.27 6.48 2.10
C GLY A 35 -2.86 7.80 1.60
N GLU A 36 -2.84 8.83 2.44
CA GLU A 36 -3.28 10.17 2.07
C GLU A 36 -2.35 10.78 1.01
N ALA A 37 -1.03 10.70 1.19
CA ALA A 37 -0.07 11.13 0.19
C ALA A 37 -0.22 10.40 -1.15
N LEU A 38 -0.40 9.07 -1.11
CA LEU A 38 -0.60 8.25 -2.31
C LEU A 38 -1.93 8.56 -3.00
N LYS A 39 -2.98 8.93 -2.25
CA LYS A 39 -4.28 9.37 -2.80
C LYS A 39 -4.14 10.69 -3.55
N GLN A 40 -3.44 11.67 -2.96
CA GLN A 40 -3.16 12.95 -3.63
C GLN A 40 -2.31 12.74 -4.87
N PHE A 41 -1.25 11.93 -4.78
CA PHE A 41 -0.37 11.57 -5.90
C PHE A 41 -1.15 10.90 -7.05
N ARG A 42 -2.03 9.93 -6.73
CA ARG A 42 -2.90 9.31 -7.73
C ARG A 42 -3.92 10.28 -8.32
N GLY A 43 -4.40 11.26 -7.54
CA GLY A 43 -5.29 12.31 -8.02
C GLY A 43 -4.62 13.17 -9.09
N ALA A 44 -3.45 13.73 -8.77
CA ALA A 44 -2.68 14.56 -9.69
C ALA A 44 -2.32 13.84 -11.00
N ILE A 45 -1.86 12.59 -10.92
CA ILE A 45 -1.53 11.79 -12.13
C ILE A 45 -2.77 11.49 -12.97
N LYS A 46 -3.95 11.36 -12.35
CA LYS A 46 -5.18 11.00 -13.04
C LYS A 46 -5.92 12.21 -13.63
N GLU A 47 -5.66 13.41 -13.11
CA GLU A 47 -6.15 14.67 -13.68
C GLU A 47 -5.34 15.10 -14.93
N GLU A 48 -4.13 14.58 -15.14
CA GLU A 48 -3.25 14.98 -16.26
C GLU A 48 -3.41 14.28 -17.64
N PRO A 49 -4.39 13.37 -17.92
CA PRO A 49 -4.67 13.05 -19.33
C PRO A 49 -6.17 12.97 -19.67
N LYS A 50 -6.99 13.92 -19.22
CA LYS A 50 -8.41 14.02 -19.63
C LYS A 50 -8.85 15.41 -20.11
N GLU A 51 -7.92 16.20 -20.64
CA GLU A 51 -8.24 17.42 -21.39
C GLU A 51 -7.85 17.31 -22.88
N GLU A 52 -8.13 16.18 -23.53
CA GLU A 52 -8.11 16.10 -25.00
C GLU A 52 -9.25 15.18 -25.48
N HIS A 53 -10.47 15.68 -25.44
CA HIS A 53 -11.53 15.31 -26.39
C HIS A 53 -12.58 16.43 -26.35
N GLU A 54 -12.19 17.58 -26.93
CA GLU A 54 -13.14 18.56 -27.43
C GLU A 54 -13.73 18.00 -28.72
N ASP A 55 -15.03 17.74 -28.69
CA ASP A 55 -15.86 17.46 -29.86
C ASP A 55 -15.98 18.76 -30.68
N LYS A 56 -15.29 18.82 -31.83
CA LYS A 56 -15.60 19.67 -32.99
C LYS A 56 -15.12 19.00 -34.28
#